data_AF-A0A661TFE0-F1
#
_entry.id   AF-A0A661TFE0-F1
#
_cell.length_a   1.000
_cell.length_b   1.000
_cell.length_c   1.000
_cell.angle_alpha   90.00
_cell.angle_beta   90.00
_cell.angle_gamma   90.00
#
_symmetry.space_group_name_H-M   'P 1'
#
loop_
_entity.id
_entity.type
_entity.pdbx_description
1 polymer ?
#
loop_
_entity_poly.entity_id
_entity_poly.type
_entity_poly.pdbx_seq_one_letter_code
_entity_poly.pdbx_strand_id
1 'polypeptide(L)'
;MAGQGISRANANKAVRQKAMREQLAAQGHVQHVVKLLDDLEGLTGDDLNALELQKTKLIIDTKLALIKKYLPDPKQIELTGDDGEDIKIQNKMLIEVVRATAKNTDT
;
A
#
# COMPACT_ATOMS: atom_id res chain seq x y z
N MET A 1 -4.81 9.90 29.67
CA MET A 1 -4.65 10.57 28.35
C MET A 1 -3.69 9.72 27.51
N ALA A 2 -4.21 8.78 26.71
CA ALA A 2 -3.41 7.84 25.93
C ALA A 2 -2.89 8.51 24.65
N GLY A 3 -1.57 8.67 24.52
CA GLY A 3 -0.96 9.18 23.29
C GLY A 3 -1.13 8.16 22.16
N GLN A 4 -1.87 8.54 21.12
CA GLN A 4 -1.96 7.78 19.87
C GLN A 4 -0.55 7.51 19.34
N GLY A 5 -0.14 6.24 19.40
CA GLY A 5 1.18 5.74 19.03
C GLY A 5 1.45 5.74 17.52
N ILE A 6 1.05 6.77 16.79
CA ILE A 6 1.58 7.01 15.45
C ILE A 6 2.91 7.71 15.65
N SER A 7 3.99 6.93 15.66
CA SER A 7 5.36 7.47 15.65
C SER A 7 5.47 8.56 14.58
N ARG A 8 6.13 9.68 14.88
CA ARG A 8 6.38 10.77 13.93
C ARG A 8 6.97 10.26 12.61
N ALA A 9 7.71 9.14 12.66
CA ALA A 9 8.23 8.43 11.50
C ALA A 9 7.13 7.87 10.57
N ASN A 10 6.05 7.34 11.14
CA ASN A 10 4.91 6.81 10.39
C ASN A 10 4.12 7.94 9.71
N ALA A 11 3.91 9.05 10.42
CA ALA A 11 3.28 10.25 9.83
C ALA A 11 4.11 10.79 8.65
N ASN A 12 5.42 10.93 8.81
CA ASN A 12 6.32 11.40 7.74
C ASN A 12 6.39 10.43 6.55
N LYS A 13 6.24 9.12 6.78
CA LYS A 13 6.15 8.12 5.70
C LYS A 13 4.84 8.27 4.92
N ALA A 14 3.72 8.47 5.60
CA ALA A 14 2.42 8.68 4.96
C ALA A 14 2.39 9.95 4.10
N VAL A 15 2.96 11.06 4.60
CA VAL A 15 3.08 12.32 3.85
C VAL A 15 3.92 12.13 2.58
N ARG A 16 5.08 11.45 2.68
CA ARG A 16 5.92 11.16 1.51
C ARG A 16 5.22 10.26 0.50
N GLN A 17 4.47 9.27 0.96
CA GLN A 17 3.68 8.41 0.08
C GLN A 17 2.59 9.19 -0.64
N LYS A 18 1.89 10.10 0.06
CA LYS A 18 0.88 10.96 -0.55
C LYS A 18 1.49 11.90 -1.60
N ALA A 19 2.57 12.59 -1.26
CA ALA A 19 3.28 13.47 -2.20
C ALA A 19 3.78 12.72 -3.44
N MET A 20 4.30 11.50 -3.25
CA MET A 20 4.74 10.65 -4.37
C MET A 20 3.57 10.21 -5.25
N ARG A 21 2.40 9.93 -4.67
CA ARG A 21 1.18 9.60 -5.44
C ARG A 21 0.67 10.80 -6.24
N GLU A 22 0.65 11.99 -5.64
CA GLU A 22 0.25 13.23 -6.32
C GLU A 22 1.20 13.54 -7.49
N GLN A 23 2.51 13.41 -7.27
CA GLN A 23 3.51 13.59 -8.33
C GLN A 23 3.31 12.60 -9.48
N LEU A 24 3.07 11.32 -9.19
CA LEU A 24 2.85 10.29 -10.22
C LEU A 24 1.53 10.51 -10.96
N ALA A 25 0.47 10.94 -10.28
CA ALA A 25 -0.80 11.28 -10.90
C ALA A 25 -0.65 12.46 -11.88
N ALA A 26 0.15 13.47 -11.51
CA ALA A 26 0.42 14.63 -12.36
C ALA A 26 1.19 14.30 -13.65
N GLN A 27 1.87 13.15 -13.73
CA GLN A 27 2.67 12.74 -14.91
C GLN A 27 1.85 12.17 -16.07
N GLY A 28 0.51 12.11 -15.96
CA GLY A 28 -0.37 11.80 -17.08
C GLY A 28 -0.13 10.43 -17.73
N HIS A 29 0.23 9.42 -16.94
CA HIS A 29 0.60 8.10 -17.46
C HIS A 29 -0.54 7.42 -18.23
N VAL A 30 -1.79 7.63 -17.83
CA VAL A 30 -2.97 7.08 -18.52
C VAL A 30 -3.09 7.66 -19.92
N GLN A 31 -2.97 8.99 -20.06
CA GLN A 31 -3.03 9.67 -21.34
C GLN A 31 -1.91 9.19 -22.28
N HIS A 32 -0.71 8.98 -21.73
CA HIS A 32 0.41 8.41 -22.51
C HIS A 32 0.13 6.98 -22.98
N VAL A 33 -0.53 6.15 -22.18
CA VAL A 33 -0.90 4.79 -22.60
C VAL A 33 -1.96 4.83 -23.70
N VAL A 34 -3.01 5.65 -23.56
CA VAL A 34 -4.04 5.81 -24.58
C VAL A 34 -3.43 6.24 -25.90
N LYS A 35 -2.58 7.28 -25.88
CA LYS A 35 -1.89 7.73 -27.09
C LYS A 35 -1.05 6.63 -27.76
N LEU A 36 -0.31 5.84 -26.97
CA LEU A 36 0.49 4.73 -27.51
C LEU A 36 -0.38 3.63 -28.11
N LEU A 37 -1.59 3.42 -27.59
CA LEU A 37 -2.54 2.47 -28.15
C LEU A 37 -3.12 3.01 -29.47
N ASP A 38 -3.50 4.29 -29.53
CA ASP A 38 -3.97 4.94 -30.75
C ASP A 38 -2.89 4.91 -31.85
N ASP A 39 -1.63 5.21 -31.48
CA ASP A 39 -0.47 5.14 -32.38
C ASP A 39 -0.23 3.71 -32.88
N LEU A 40 -0.51 2.69 -32.05
CA LEU A 40 -0.44 1.27 -32.43
C LEU A 40 -1.58 0.82 -33.34
N GLU A 41 -2.80 1.29 -33.11
CA GLU A 41 -3.96 0.98 -33.96
C GLU A 41 -3.80 1.54 -35.38
N GLY A 42 -3.07 2.64 -35.53
CA GLY A 42 -2.77 3.25 -36.83
C GLY A 42 -1.68 2.54 -37.65
N LEU A 43 -0.92 1.61 -37.07
CA LEU A 43 0.16 0.89 -37.75
C LEU A 43 -0.39 -0.33 -38.51
N THR A 44 -0.18 -0.38 -39.83
CA THR A 44 -0.62 -1.50 -40.69
C THR A 44 0.53 -2.12 -41.48
N GLY A 45 0.56 -3.46 -41.53
CA GLY A 45 1.28 -4.28 -42.51
C GLY A 45 2.81 -4.15 -42.49
N ASP A 46 3.33 -3.09 -43.11
CA ASP A 46 4.74 -2.93 -43.46
C ASP A 46 5.55 -2.16 -42.41
N ASP A 47 4.88 -1.41 -41.52
CA ASP A 47 5.51 -0.65 -40.43
C ASP A 47 5.62 -1.45 -39.11
N LEU A 48 5.13 -2.70 -39.10
CA LEU A 48 5.09 -3.54 -37.89
C LEU A 48 6.41 -4.26 -37.65
N ASN A 49 7.38 -3.55 -37.08
CA ASN A 49 8.59 -4.17 -36.56
C ASN A 49 8.28 -4.91 -35.25
N ALA A 50 8.45 -6.23 -35.23
CA ALA A 50 8.17 -7.08 -34.07
C ALA A 50 8.94 -6.65 -32.80
N LEU A 51 10.16 -6.11 -32.95
CA LEU A 51 10.95 -5.61 -31.83
C LEU A 51 10.34 -4.34 -31.21
N GLU A 52 9.77 -3.47 -32.04
CA GLU A 52 9.16 -2.21 -31.60
C GLU A 52 7.85 -2.48 -30.88
N LEU A 53 7.03 -3.42 -31.37
CA LEU A 53 5.84 -3.88 -30.65
C LEU A 53 6.16 -4.41 -29.24
N GLN A 54 7.24 -5.18 -29.11
CA GLN A 54 7.67 -5.68 -27.79
C GLN A 54 8.11 -4.56 -26.86
N LYS A 55 8.83 -3.55 -27.37
CA LYS A 55 9.21 -2.36 -26.60
C LYS A 55 7.98 -1.57 -26.17
N THR A 56 7.04 -1.33 -27.08
CA THR A 56 5.82 -0.58 -26.77
C THR A 56 4.96 -1.30 -25.75
N LYS A 57 4.84 -2.63 -25.86
CA LYS A 57 4.20 -3.47 -24.84
C LYS A 57 4.87 -3.30 -23.47
N LEU A 58 6.20 -3.39 -23.40
CA LEU A 58 6.94 -3.21 -22.15
C LEU A 58 6.71 -1.82 -21.53
N ILE A 59 6.65 -0.78 -22.36
CA ILE A 59 6.37 0.60 -21.92
C ILE A 59 4.94 0.72 -21.38
N ILE A 60 3.96 0.13 -22.06
CA ILE A 60 2.56 0.13 -21.62
C ILE A 60 2.43 -0.61 -20.28
N ASP A 61 2.99 -1.82 -20.17
CA ASP A 61 2.96 -2.64 -18.95
C ASP A 61 3.60 -1.92 -17.76
N THR A 62 4.74 -1.26 -17.96
CA THR A 62 5.42 -0.49 -16.92
C THR A 62 4.63 0.75 -16.48
N LYS A 63 4.00 1.48 -17.42
CA LYS A 63 3.12 2.60 -17.09
C LYS A 63 1.87 2.14 -16.33
N LEU A 64 1.25 1.03 -16.74
CA LEU A 64 0.11 0.44 -16.02
C LEU A 64 0.50 -0.01 -14.60
N ALA A 65 1.70 -0.58 -14.41
CA ALA A 65 2.21 -0.90 -13.09
C ALA A 65 2.43 0.34 -12.21
N LEU A 66 2.84 1.48 -12.78
CA LEU A 66 2.93 2.75 -12.08
C LEU A 66 1.54 3.30 -11.70
N ILE A 67 0.57 3.21 -12.61
CA ILE A 67 -0.83 3.59 -12.37
C ILE A 67 -1.40 2.85 -11.16
N LYS A 68 -1.23 1.52 -11.11
CA LYS A 68 -1.68 0.68 -9.99
C LYS A 68 -1.05 1.04 -8.64
N LYS A 69 0.11 1.70 -8.61
CA LYS A 69 0.76 2.13 -7.35
C LYS A 69 0.12 3.37 -6.72
N TYR A 70 -0.47 4.26 -7.52
CA TYR A 70 -1.11 5.48 -7.01
C TYR A 70 -2.64 5.45 -7.08
N LEU A 71 -3.21 4.67 -8.00
CA LEU A 71 -4.63 4.32 -8.05
C LEU A 71 -4.76 2.80 -7.83
N PRO A 72 -4.47 2.30 -6.61
CA PRO A 72 -4.73 0.91 -6.32
C PRO A 72 -6.23 0.65 -6.46
N ASP A 73 -6.59 -0.44 -7.15
CA ASP A 73 -7.97 -0.94 -7.11
C ASP A 73 -8.40 -1.01 -5.64
N PRO A 74 -9.63 -0.56 -5.30
CA PRO A 74 -10.12 -0.66 -3.94
C PRO A 74 -10.14 -2.14 -3.57
N LYS A 75 -9.08 -2.61 -2.90
CA LYS A 75 -9.14 -3.82 -2.12
C LYS A 75 -10.08 -3.47 -0.98
N GLN A 76 -11.35 -3.83 -1.14
CA GLN A 76 -12.34 -3.80 -0.09
C GLN A 76 -11.81 -4.71 1.02
N ILE A 77 -11.08 -4.11 1.96
CA ILE A 77 -10.72 -4.77 3.21
C ILE A 77 -11.71 -4.22 4.21
N GLU A 78 -12.88 -4.88 4.28
CA GLU A 78 -13.77 -4.74 5.43
C GLU A 78 -13.08 -5.41 6.61
N LEU A 79 -12.28 -4.63 7.35
CA LEU A 79 -11.84 -5.00 8.68
C LEU A 79 -13.01 -4.71 9.63
N THR A 80 -14.02 -5.55 9.58
CA THR A 80 -15.13 -5.58 10.54
C THR A 80 -14.76 -6.47 11.71
N GLY A 81 -15.16 -6.08 12.93
CA GLY A 81 -15.12 -6.97 14.09
C GLY A 81 -16.14 -8.10 13.94
N ASP A 82 -16.14 -9.05 14.88
CA ASP A 82 -17.18 -10.08 14.98
C ASP A 82 -18.55 -9.38 14.97
N ASP A 83 -19.45 -9.80 14.07
CA ASP A 83 -20.76 -9.19 13.79
C ASP A 83 -20.79 -7.75 13.23
N GLY A 84 -19.68 -7.25 12.66
CA GLY A 84 -19.66 -5.92 12.03
C GLY A 84 -19.47 -4.75 12.99
N GLU A 85 -19.21 -5.05 14.27
CA GLU A 85 -18.88 -4.05 15.28
C GLU A 85 -17.43 -3.55 15.17
N ASP A 86 -17.14 -2.45 15.86
CA ASP A 86 -15.78 -1.92 16.00
C ASP A 86 -14.82 -2.98 16.58
N ILE A 87 -13.59 -3.02 16.06
CA ILE A 87 -12.55 -3.95 16.51
C ILE A 87 -12.16 -3.66 17.97
N LYS A 88 -12.60 -4.53 18.90
CA LYS A 88 -12.24 -4.45 20.33
C LYS A 88 -10.92 -5.17 20.59
N ILE A 89 -9.82 -4.42 20.68
CA ILE A 89 -8.51 -4.96 21.07
C ILE A 89 -8.47 -5.16 22.59
N GLN A 90 -8.65 -6.40 23.05
CA GLN A 90 -8.50 -6.75 24.47
C GLN A 90 -7.08 -7.19 24.78
N ASN A 91 -6.25 -6.27 25.29
CA ASN A 91 -4.94 -6.62 25.84
C ASN A 91 -5.12 -7.17 27.26
N LYS A 92 -4.93 -8.49 27.43
CA LYS A 92 -4.94 -9.12 28.76
C LYS A 92 -3.53 -9.06 29.35
N MET A 93 -3.29 -8.16 30.31
CA MET A 93 -2.11 -8.26 31.17
C MET A 93 -2.37 -9.25 32.30
N LEU A 94 -1.53 -10.28 32.39
CA LEU A 94 -1.47 -11.16 33.56
C LEU A 94 -0.47 -10.58 34.54
N ILE A 95 -0.94 -10.21 35.73
CA ILE A 95 -0.09 -9.78 36.85
C ILE A 95 -0.17 -10.88 37.92
N GLU A 96 0.92 -11.59 38.13
CA GLU A 96 1.07 -12.50 39.26
C GLU A 96 1.78 -11.78 40.42
N VAL A 97 1.10 -11.67 41.55
CA VAL A 97 1.68 -11.12 42.78
C VAL A 97 2.30 -12.28 43.58
N VAL A 98 3.62 -12.39 43.53
CA VAL A 98 4.36 -13.34 44.38
C VAL A 98 4.56 -12.69 45.75
N ARG A 99 3.91 -13.23 46.79
CA ARG A 99 4.20 -12.85 48.18
C ARG A 99 5.48 -13.54 48.62
N ALA A 100 6.47 -12.76 49.05
CA ALA A 100 7.66 -13.30 49.70
C ALA A 100 7.25 -13.92 51.04
N THR A 101 7.37 -15.24 51.17
CA THR A 101 7.31 -15.90 52.47
C THR A 101 8.69 -15.81 53.12
N ALA A 102 8.76 -15.18 54.29
CA ALA A 102 9.96 -15.21 55.11
C ALA A 102 10.26 -16.66 55.49
N LYS A 103 11.47 -17.14 55.17
CA LYS A 103 11.97 -18.40 55.72
C LYS A 103 12.14 -18.19 57.22
N ASN A 104 11.32 -18.87 58.03
CA ASN A 104 11.61 -19.02 59.45
C ASN A 104 12.90 -19.83 59.56
N THR A 105 13.97 -19.16 59.93
CA THR A 105 15.16 -19.78 60.50
C THR A 105 14.90 -19.94 61.99
N ASP A 106 14.29 -21.07 62.37
CA ASP A 106 14.36 -21.52 63.75
C ASP A 106 15.61 -22.39 63.92
N THR A 107 16.40 -21.98 64.91
CA THR A 107 17.63 -22.54 65.45
C THR A 107 17.53 -23.99 65.89
#